data_AF-Q8C2U3-F1
#
_entry.id   AF-Q8C2U3-F1
#
_cell.length_a   1.000
_cell.length_b   1.000
_cell.length_c   1.000
_cell.angle_alpha   90.00
_cell.angle_beta   90.00
_cell.angle_gamma   90.00
#
_symmetry.space_group_name_H-M   'P 1'
#
loop_
_entity.id
_entity.type
_entity.pdbx_description
1 polymer ?
#
loop_
_entity_poly.entity_id
_entity_poly.type
_entity_poly.pdbx_seq_one_letter_code
_entity_poly.pdbx_strand_id
1 'polypeptide(L)'
;YRYEGKITNYFHKTLAHVPEIIERDGSIGAWASEGNESGNKLFRRFRKMNARQSKCYEMEDVLKHHWLYTSKYLQKFMNAHNALKSSGFTMNSKETLGDPLGIEDSLESQDSMEF
;
A
#
# COMPACT_ATOMS: atom_id res chain seq x y z
N TYR A 1 -1.57 -12.37 -48.85
CA TYR A 1 -2.72 -12.98 -48.15
C TYR A 1 -3.02 -12.37 -46.77
N ARG A 2 -2.14 -12.39 -45.75
CA ARG A 2 -2.53 -12.01 -44.36
C ARG A 2 -2.81 -10.51 -44.12
N TYR A 3 -2.11 -9.60 -44.80
CA TYR A 3 -2.25 -8.15 -44.63
C TYR A 3 -2.74 -7.46 -45.91
N GLU A 4 -3.40 -8.22 -46.78
CA GLU A 4 -3.78 -7.79 -48.12
C GLU A 4 -5.02 -6.89 -48.04
N GLY A 5 -4.78 -5.60 -47.78
CA GLY A 5 -5.80 -4.54 -47.72
C GLY A 5 -6.41 -4.28 -46.34
N LYS A 6 -6.06 -5.04 -45.30
CA LYS A 6 -6.55 -4.81 -43.93
C LYS A 6 -5.45 -5.03 -42.89
N ILE A 7 -5.18 -4.00 -42.10
CA ILE A 7 -4.27 -4.04 -40.94
C ILE A 7 -5.04 -3.65 -39.67
N THR A 8 -4.61 -4.15 -38.50
CA THR A 8 -5.28 -3.82 -37.24
C THR A 8 -4.96 -2.40 -36.81
N ASN A 9 -5.86 -1.78 -36.03
CA ASN A 9 -5.70 -0.40 -35.58
C ASN A 9 -4.41 -0.20 -34.76
N TYR A 10 -4.10 -1.14 -33.86
CA TYR A 10 -2.89 -1.08 -33.07
C TYR A 10 -1.64 -1.21 -33.95
N PHE A 11 -1.66 -2.11 -34.94
CA PHE A 11 -0.54 -2.30 -35.86
C PHE A 11 -0.27 -1.04 -36.69
N HIS A 12 -1.31 -0.40 -37.22
CA HIS A 12 -1.18 0.86 -37.95
C HIS A 12 -0.60 1.98 -37.08
N LYS A 13 -1.16 2.19 -35.88
CA LYS A 13 -0.71 3.25 -34.96
C LYS A 13 0.75 3.06 -34.54
N THR A 14 1.14 1.82 -34.28
CA THR A 14 2.52 1.48 -33.88
C THR A 14 3.51 1.81 -34.99
N LEU A 15 3.20 1.51 -36.25
CA LEU A 15 4.10 1.77 -37.36
C LEU A 15 4.15 3.24 -37.77
N ALA A 16 3.03 3.96 -37.70
CA ALA A 16 2.94 5.33 -38.22
C ALA A 16 3.31 6.41 -37.20
N HIS A 17 3.01 6.22 -35.92
CA HIS A 17 3.02 7.33 -34.95
C HIS A 17 3.98 7.15 -33.77
N VAL A 18 4.51 5.95 -33.53
CA VAL A 18 5.39 5.72 -32.38
C VAL A 18 6.64 6.60 -32.38
N PRO A 19 7.36 6.80 -33.50
CA PRO A 19 8.54 7.69 -33.52
C PRO A 19 8.19 9.13 -33.13
N GLU A 20 7.14 9.70 -33.72
CA GLU A 20 6.67 11.06 -33.41
C GLU A 20 6.27 11.22 -31.94
N ILE A 21 5.59 10.22 -31.37
CA ILE A 21 5.18 10.25 -29.96
C ILE A 21 6.38 10.16 -29.03
N ILE A 22 7.39 9.33 -29.35
CA ILE A 22 8.60 9.22 -28.52
C ILE A 22 9.43 10.50 -28.57
N GLU A 23 9.53 11.15 -29.73
CA GLU A 23 10.23 12.44 -29.85
C GLU A 23 9.53 13.54 -29.04
N ARG A 24 8.19 13.54 -28.99
CA ARG A 24 7.41 14.53 -28.24
C ARG A 24 7.38 14.26 -26.73
N ASP A 25 7.03 13.05 -26.32
CA ASP A 25 6.70 12.70 -24.92
C ASP A 25 7.85 11.95 -24.20
N GLY A 26 8.90 11.56 -24.93
CA GLY A 26 10.06 10.83 -24.43
C GLY A 26 9.83 9.33 -24.21
N SER A 27 8.67 8.92 -23.68
CA SER A 27 8.34 7.52 -23.40
C SER A 27 6.86 7.25 -23.53
N ILE A 28 6.47 6.21 -24.27
CA ILE A 28 5.07 5.75 -24.35
C ILE A 28 4.71 4.85 -23.16
N GLY A 29 5.65 4.02 -22.70
CA GLY A 29 5.41 3.03 -21.65
C GLY A 29 5.13 3.64 -20.28
N ALA A 30 5.70 4.81 -19.98
CA ALA A 30 5.42 5.54 -18.75
C ALA A 30 3.94 5.98 -18.64
N TRP A 31 3.24 6.10 -19.77
CA TRP A 31 1.83 6.47 -19.86
C TRP A 31 0.91 5.27 -20.14
N ALA A 32 1.44 4.05 -20.05
CA ALA A 32 0.64 2.85 -20.27
C ALA A 32 -0.47 2.71 -19.21
N SER A 33 -1.57 2.08 -19.59
CA SER A 33 -2.71 1.82 -18.70
C SER A 33 -2.46 0.71 -17.66
N GLU A 34 -1.24 0.18 -17.57
CA GLU A 34 -0.88 -0.95 -16.71
C GLU A 34 -1.16 -0.65 -15.23
N GLY A 35 -0.81 0.55 -14.76
CA GLY A 35 -1.10 0.99 -13.40
C GLY A 35 -2.59 0.97 -13.09
N ASN A 36 -3.43 1.46 -14.01
CA ASN A 36 -4.88 1.48 -13.84
C ASN A 36 -5.46 0.06 -13.81
N GLU A 37 -5.02 -0.81 -14.72
CA GLU A 37 -5.51 -2.20 -14.76
C GLU A 37 -5.08 -2.98 -13.50
N SER A 38 -3.87 -2.75 -13.00
CA SER A 38 -3.43 -3.32 -11.72
C SER A 38 -4.28 -2.82 -10.54
N GLY A 39 -4.78 -1.58 -10.62
CA GLY A 39 -5.73 -1.00 -9.66
C GLY A 39 -7.06 -1.76 -9.57
N ASN A 40 -7.55 -2.36 -10.67
CA ASN A 40 -8.78 -3.15 -10.67
C ASN A 40 -8.69 -4.37 -9.73
N LYS A 41 -7.49 -4.93 -9.54
CA LYS A 41 -7.27 -6.02 -8.58
C LYS A 41 -7.52 -5.55 -7.14
N LEU A 42 -7.02 -4.37 -6.79
CA LEU A 42 -7.23 -3.76 -5.47
C LEU A 42 -8.69 -3.37 -5.26
N PHE A 43 -9.34 -2.81 -6.28
CA PHE A 43 -10.77 -2.51 -6.24
C PHE A 43 -11.59 -3.74 -5.85
N ARG A 44 -11.40 -4.87 -6.54
CA ARG A 44 -12.10 -6.13 -6.23
C ARG A 44 -11.83 -6.62 -4.81
N ARG A 45 -10.59 -6.47 -4.32
CA ARG A 45 -10.21 -6.87 -2.95
C ARG A 45 -10.86 -5.97 -1.91
N PHE A 46 -10.79 -4.65 -2.06
CA PHE A 46 -11.36 -3.70 -1.10
C PHE A 46 -12.87 -3.78 -1.03
N ARG A 47 -13.54 -3.95 -2.17
CA ARG A 47 -14.99 -4.13 -2.23
C ARG A 47 -15.47 -5.35 -1.46
N LYS A 48 -14.70 -6.44 -1.48
CA LYS A 48 -15.04 -7.69 -0.77
C LYS A 48 -14.64 -7.69 0.70
N MET A 49 -13.49 -7.10 1.04
CA MET A 49 -12.87 -7.27 2.35
C MET A 49 -13.03 -6.06 3.28
N ASN A 50 -13.09 -4.85 2.72
CA ASN A 50 -12.90 -3.61 3.48
C ASN A 50 -14.11 -2.66 3.37
N ALA A 51 -15.14 -3.02 2.61
CA ALA A 51 -16.33 -2.21 2.40
C ALA A 51 -17.56 -2.82 3.06
N ARG A 52 -18.42 -1.97 3.62
CA ARG A 52 -19.74 -2.38 4.10
C ARG A 52 -20.55 -2.93 2.93
N GLN A 53 -21.22 -4.07 3.14
CA GLN A 53 -22.05 -4.74 2.13
C GLN A 53 -23.43 -4.07 2.01
N SER A 54 -23.42 -2.76 1.83
CA SER A 54 -24.57 -1.89 1.69
C SER A 54 -24.37 -0.99 0.49
N LYS A 55 -25.37 -0.93 -0.39
CA LYS A 55 -25.26 -0.20 -1.66
C LYS A 55 -24.99 1.30 -1.50
N CYS A 56 -25.39 1.90 -0.38
CA CYS A 56 -25.18 3.32 -0.09
C CYS A 56 -23.72 3.66 0.28
N TYR A 57 -23.01 2.78 1.00
CA TYR A 57 -21.68 3.07 1.54
C TYR A 57 -20.53 2.28 0.90
N GLU A 58 -20.83 1.27 0.08
CA GLU A 58 -19.81 0.40 -0.55
C GLU A 58 -18.75 1.21 -1.28
N MET A 59 -19.16 2.17 -2.12
CA MET A 59 -18.24 2.96 -2.93
C MET A 59 -17.45 3.98 -2.11
N GLU A 60 -18.06 4.56 -1.07
CA GLU A 60 -17.37 5.48 -0.15
C GLU A 60 -16.21 4.75 0.55
N ASP A 61 -16.49 3.57 1.10
CA ASP A 61 -15.49 2.77 1.82
C ASP A 61 -14.37 2.30 0.89
N VAL A 62 -14.69 1.83 -0.32
CA VAL A 62 -13.69 1.40 -1.31
C VAL A 62 -12.79 2.57 -1.69
N LEU A 63 -13.36 3.74 -1.98
CA LEU A 63 -12.59 4.91 -2.38
C LEU A 63 -11.68 5.39 -1.25
N LYS A 64 -12.20 5.50 -0.02
CA LYS A 64 -11.42 5.88 1.16
C LYS A 64 -10.24 4.93 1.39
N HIS A 65 -10.48 3.62 1.36
CA HIS A 65 -9.41 2.64 1.55
C HIS A 65 -8.41 2.65 0.40
N HIS A 66 -8.88 2.79 -0.84
CA HIS A 66 -8.00 2.84 -2.01
C HIS A 66 -7.09 4.07 -1.98
N TRP A 67 -7.63 5.22 -1.57
CA TRP A 67 -6.85 6.45 -1.41
C TRP A 67 -5.79 6.34 -0.30
N LEU A 68 -6.16 5.76 0.85
CA LEU A 68 -5.20 5.53 1.94
C LEU A 68 -4.10 4.55 1.52
N TYR A 69 -4.43 3.53 0.74
CA TYR A 69 -3.47 2.53 0.26
C TYR A 69 -2.39 3.11 -0.66
N THR A 70 -2.73 4.10 -1.49
CA THR A 70 -1.77 4.73 -2.41
C THR A 70 -0.96 5.86 -1.77
N SER A 71 -1.23 6.19 -0.50
CA SER A 71 -0.53 7.27 0.21
C SER A 71 0.96 6.98 0.38
N LYS A 72 1.79 7.86 -0.19
CA LYS A 72 3.25 7.81 -0.05
C LYS A 72 3.72 8.05 1.38
N TYR A 73 2.94 8.78 2.18
CA TYR A 73 3.24 9.00 3.58
C TYR A 73 3.16 7.70 4.37
N LEU A 74 2.06 6.95 4.21
CA LEU A 74 1.88 5.66 4.88
C LEU A 74 2.91 4.61 4.40
N GLN A 75 3.25 4.63 3.11
CA GLN A 75 4.23 3.72 2.54
C GLN A 75 5.63 3.88 3.17
N LYS A 76 6.03 5.10 3.55
CA LYS A 76 7.36 5.36 4.16
C LYS A 76 7.54 4.62 5.48
N PHE A 77 6.50 4.53 6.32
CA PHE A 77 6.59 3.82 7.61
C PHE A 77 6.90 2.35 7.43
N MET A 78 6.17 1.69 6.51
CA MET A 78 6.38 0.27 6.22
C MET A 78 7.78 0.03 5.64
N ASN A 79 8.23 0.92 4.75
CA ASN A 79 9.56 0.80 4.14
C ASN A 79 10.68 0.99 5.17
N ALA A 80 10.57 1.97 6.07
CA ALA A 80 11.53 2.20 7.14
C ALA A 80 11.60 1.00 8.10
N HIS A 81 10.45 0.44 8.48
CA HIS A 81 10.39 -0.77 9.30
C HIS A 81 11.02 -1.97 8.60
N ASN A 82 10.73 -2.19 7.31
CA ASN A 82 11.31 -3.30 6.55
C ASN A 82 12.82 -3.13 6.36
N ALA A 83 13.30 -1.90 6.15
CA ALA A 83 14.72 -1.59 6.11
C ALA A 83 15.41 -1.94 7.44
N LEU A 84 14.85 -1.53 8.57
CA LEU A 84 15.38 -1.85 9.90
C LEU A 84 15.35 -3.37 10.20
N LYS A 85 14.26 -4.04 9.81
CA LYS A 85 14.15 -5.50 9.95
C LYS A 85 15.19 -6.22 9.10
N SER A 86 15.46 -5.72 7.88
CA SER A 86 16.46 -6.29 6.98
C SER A 86 17.90 -6.02 7.43
N SER A 87 18.14 -4.93 8.18
CA SER A 87 19.46 -4.59 8.72
C SER A 87 19.83 -5.40 9.97
N GLY A 88 19.10 -6.47 10.29
CA GLY A 88 19.45 -7.41 11.35
C GLY A 88 19.20 -6.89 12.78
N PHE A 89 18.43 -5.81 12.96
CA PHE A 89 18.01 -5.39 14.29
C PHE A 89 16.85 -6.26 14.79
N THR A 90 17.13 -7.54 15.05
CA THR A 90 16.26 -8.41 15.83
C THR A 90 16.55 -8.11 17.30
N MET A 91 15.82 -7.15 17.88
CA MET A 91 15.62 -7.18 19.33
C MET A 91 14.89 -8.49 19.64
N ASN A 92 15.64 -9.48 20.10
CA ASN A 92 15.05 -10.64 20.75
C ASN A 92 14.37 -10.12 22.02
N SER A 93 13.09 -9.76 21.96
CA SER A 93 12.24 -9.66 23.14
C SER A 93 11.91 -11.07 23.63
N LYS A 94 12.94 -11.80 24.06
CA LYS A 94 12.84 -13.01 24.86
C LYS A 94 13.94 -12.94 25.92
N GLU A 95 13.87 -11.92 26.76
CA GLU A 95 14.45 -11.96 28.09
C GLU A 95 13.30 -12.01 29.10
N THR A 96 13.08 -13.24 29.58
CA THR A 96 12.73 -13.56 30.96
C THR A 96 11.38 -13.05 31.50
N LEU A 97 10.29 -13.75 31.15
CA LEU A 97 9.15 -13.91 32.06
C LEU A 97 9.28 -15.28 32.74
N GLY A 98 10.10 -15.32 33.78
CA GLY A 98 10.29 -16.46 34.65
C GLY A 98 10.11 -16.02 36.10
N ASP A 99 9.07 -16.57 36.72
CA ASP A 99 8.75 -16.68 38.15
C ASP A 99 7.86 -15.60 38.83
N PRO A 100 6.73 -16.00 39.47
CA PRO A 100 5.87 -15.15 40.27
C PRO A 100 6.15 -15.36 41.77
N LEU A 101 6.84 -14.43 42.43
CA LEU A 101 7.01 -14.50 43.89
C LEU A 101 6.77 -13.14 44.55
N GLY A 102 6.00 -13.21 45.63
CA GLY A 102 5.28 -12.13 46.27
C GLY A 102 6.14 -10.96 46.75
N ILE A 103 5.54 -9.78 46.66
CA ILE A 103 5.89 -8.62 47.48
C ILE A 103 4.57 -8.08 48.02
N GLU A 104 4.13 -8.67 49.13
CA GLU A 104 3.31 -7.99 50.13
C GLU A 104 4.20 -7.77 51.35
N ASP A 105 3.87 -6.72 52.11
CA ASP A 105 4.49 -6.22 53.35
C ASP A 105 5.65 -5.22 53.11
N SER A 106 5.75 -4.03 53.70
CA SER A 106 4.90 -3.16 54.54
C SER A 106 5.77 -1.94 54.89
N LEU A 107 5.13 -0.77 55.12
CA LEU A 107 5.67 0.49 55.68
C LEU A 107 6.62 1.27 54.75
N GLU A 108 6.48 2.57 54.52
CA GLU A 108 6.18 3.64 55.48
C GLU A 108 5.25 4.72 54.91
N SER A 109 4.39 5.24 55.79
CA SER A 109 3.73 6.54 55.65
C SER A 109 4.73 7.67 55.80
N GLN A 110 4.61 8.71 54.97
CA GLN A 110 4.80 10.13 55.29
C GLN A 110 4.39 10.92 54.03
N ASP A 111 3.13 11.34 53.95
CA ASP A 111 2.60 12.60 54.47
C ASP A 111 3.18 13.84 53.77
N SER A 112 2.42 14.40 52.82
CA SER A 112 2.13 15.84 52.70
C SER A 112 1.55 16.17 51.30
N MET A 113 0.24 16.41 51.28
CA MET A 113 -0.49 17.09 50.23
C MET A 113 -0.27 18.61 50.33
N GLU A 114 -0.25 19.28 49.17
CA GLU A 114 -0.52 20.72 48.92
C GLU A 114 0.41 21.79 49.56
N PHE A 115 1.21 22.46 48.72
CA PHE A 115 0.94 23.81 48.19
C PHE A 115 1.80 24.06 46.93
#